data_AF-A0A257W3N5-F1
#
_entry.id   AF-A0A257W3N5-F1
#
_cell.length_a   1.000
_cell.length_b   1.000
_cell.length_c   1.000
_cell.angle_alpha   90.00
_cell.angle_beta   90.00
_cell.angle_gamma   90.00
#
_symmetry.space_group_name_H-M   'P 1'
#
loop_
_entity.id
_entity.type
_entity.pdbx_description
1 polymer ?
#
loop_
_entity_poly.entity_id
_entity_poly.type
_entity_poly.pdbx_seq_one_letter_code
_entity_poly.pdbx_strand_id
1 'polypeptide(L)'
;SIENGKFKVRVRYGTSSTWGNFGGESFVVDCPARMPNLATYSPTVSTTKSRVAFAAHRVEHFVMKRIRYYQNGDLVQFDPTDRQVYPPQE
;
A
#
# COMPACT_ATOMS: atom_id res chain seq x y z
N SER A 1 -2.48 -5.54 -7.02
CA SER A 1 -2.74 -5.10 -8.41
C SER A 1 -4.24 -5.03 -8.63
N ILE A 2 -4.66 -4.26 -9.64
CA ILE A 2 -6.02 -4.33 -10.19
C ILE A 2 -5.87 -4.64 -11.68
N GLU A 3 -6.53 -5.69 -12.12
CA GLU A 3 -6.52 -6.12 -13.52
C GLU A 3 -7.84 -6.80 -13.86
N ASN A 4 -8.44 -6.46 -15.01
CA ASN A 4 -9.71 -7.01 -15.49
C ASN A 4 -10.83 -6.97 -14.42
N GLY A 5 -10.89 -5.88 -13.65
CA GLY A 5 -11.89 -5.72 -12.59
C GLY A 5 -11.69 -6.65 -11.39
N LYS A 6 -10.49 -7.21 -11.20
CA LYS A 6 -10.12 -7.99 -10.02
C LYS A 6 -9.02 -7.28 -9.25
N PHE A 7 -9.28 -7.01 -7.97
CA PHE A 7 -8.27 -6.57 -7.03
C PHE A 7 -7.58 -7.78 -6.43
N LYS A 8 -6.25 -7.74 -6.36
CA LYS A 8 -5.43 -8.77 -5.73
C LYS A 8 -4.40 -8.12 -4.82
N VAL A 9 -4.36 -8.54 -3.55
CA VAL A 9 -3.32 -8.18 -2.58
C VAL A 9 -2.63 -9.45 -2.12
N ARG A 10 -1.30 -9.38 -1.96
CA ARG A 10 -0.53 -10.49 -1.40
C ARG A 10 0.60 -10.02 -0.51
N VAL A 11 0.91 -10.81 0.51
CA VAL A 11 2.16 -10.68 1.27
C VAL A 11 3.20 -11.58 0.60
N ARG A 12 4.30 -10.99 0.08
CA ARG A 12 5.36 -11.76 -0.61
C ARG A 12 6.43 -12.27 0.36
N TYR A 13 7.00 -11.38 1.18
CA TYR A 13 8.14 -11.65 2.05
C TYR A 13 7.95 -10.94 3.39
N GLY A 14 6.92 -11.33 4.14
CA GLY A 14 6.65 -10.79 5.47
C GLY A 14 7.60 -11.39 6.51
N THR A 15 8.03 -10.58 7.47
CA THR A 15 8.82 -11.03 8.62
C THR A 15 8.25 -10.37 9.88
N SER A 16 8.05 -11.17 10.93
CA SER A 16 7.51 -10.76 12.22
C SER A 16 8.38 -11.33 13.33
N SER A 17 8.60 -10.56 14.40
CA SER A 17 9.30 -11.03 15.60
C SER A 17 8.52 -12.11 16.37
N THR A 18 7.19 -12.15 16.22
CA THR A 18 6.31 -13.10 16.92
C THR A 18 5.86 -14.26 16.02
N TRP A 19 5.77 -14.04 14.71
CA TRP A 19 5.29 -15.06 13.74
C TRP A 19 6.38 -15.61 12.81
N GLY A 20 7.61 -15.10 12.88
CA GLY A 20 8.69 -15.47 11.97
C GLY A 20 8.44 -14.98 10.54
N ASN A 21 8.90 -15.75 9.55
CA ASN A 21 8.68 -15.44 8.13
C ASN A 21 7.29 -15.89 7.69
N PHE A 22 6.56 -15.02 6.99
CA PHE A 22 5.22 -15.27 6.47
C PHE A 22 5.03 -14.62 5.10
N GLY A 23 3.98 -14.99 4.39
CA GLY A 23 3.80 -14.61 2.99
C GLY A 23 4.05 -15.78 2.04
N GLY A 24 4.06 -15.50 0.74
CA GLY A 24 4.15 -16.51 -0.30
C GLY A 24 2.92 -16.49 -1.20
N GLU A 25 2.60 -17.61 -1.83
CA GLU A 25 1.48 -17.70 -2.78
C GLU A 25 0.13 -17.86 -2.08
N SER A 26 0.12 -18.51 -0.91
CA SER A 26 -1.09 -18.73 -0.11
C SER A 26 -1.60 -17.47 0.60
N PHE A 27 -0.74 -16.44 0.77
CA PHE A 27 -1.12 -15.17 1.41
C PHE A 27 -1.63 -14.18 0.38
N VAL A 28 -2.68 -14.57 -0.34
CA VAL A 28 -3.34 -13.77 -1.37
C VAL A 28 -4.81 -13.58 -1.03
N VAL A 29 -5.30 -12.36 -1.22
CA VAL A 29 -6.72 -12.03 -1.18
C VAL A 29 -7.08 -11.43 -2.53
N ASP A 30 -8.10 -11.99 -3.18
CA ASP A 30 -8.69 -11.45 -4.38
C ASP A 30 -10.17 -11.11 -4.18
N CYS A 31 -10.61 -10.01 -4.76
CA CYS A 31 -12.00 -9.60 -4.75
C CYS A 31 -12.37 -8.81 -6.00
N PRO A 32 -13.67 -8.71 -6.34
CA PRO A 32 -14.13 -7.85 -7.41
C PRO A 32 -13.76 -6.38 -7.14
N ALA A 33 -13.28 -5.70 -8.18
CA ALA A 33 -12.98 -4.28 -8.17
C ALA A 33 -13.85 -3.58 -9.20
N ARG A 34 -14.40 -2.41 -8.82
CA ARG A 34 -15.16 -1.57 -9.76
C ARG A 34 -14.29 -0.95 -10.86
N MET A 35 -12.99 -0.85 -10.61
CA MET A 35 -12.04 -0.26 -11.54
C MET A 35 -11.34 -1.36 -12.34
N PRO A 36 -11.16 -1.23 -13.67
CA PRO A 36 -10.58 -2.30 -14.48
C PRO A 36 -9.06 -2.44 -14.31
N ASN A 37 -8.36 -1.34 -14.04
CA ASN A 37 -6.91 -1.28 -13.86
C ASN A 37 -6.51 -0.02 -13.07
N LEU A 38 -5.21 0.18 -12.79
CA LEU A 38 -4.69 1.36 -12.09
C LEU A 38 -4.23 2.49 -13.03
N ALA A 39 -4.66 2.54 -14.29
CA ALA A 39 -4.13 3.52 -15.27
C ALA A 39 -4.37 4.98 -14.87
N THR A 40 -5.43 5.26 -14.12
CA THR A 40 -5.78 6.62 -13.64
C THR A 40 -5.31 6.89 -12.21
N TYR A 41 -4.55 5.97 -11.60
CA TYR A 41 -4.05 6.16 -10.24
C TYR A 41 -3.06 7.32 -10.17
N SER A 42 -3.16 8.12 -9.10
CA SER A 42 -2.19 9.18 -8.78
C SER A 42 -1.73 9.09 -7.31
N PRO A 43 -0.53 9.61 -6.98
CA PRO A 43 -0.02 9.68 -5.61
C PRO A 43 -0.99 10.32 -4.61
N THR A 44 -1.74 11.33 -5.07
CA THR A 44 -2.73 12.05 -4.26
C THR A 44 -3.82 11.14 -3.71
N VAL A 45 -4.20 10.08 -4.44
CA VAL A 45 -5.16 9.09 -3.93
C VAL A 45 -4.60 8.39 -2.69
N SER A 46 -3.34 7.98 -2.73
CA SER A 46 -2.72 7.33 -1.58
C SER A 46 -2.63 8.26 -0.38
N THR A 47 -2.24 9.52 -0.55
CA THR A 47 -2.18 10.43 0.59
C THR A 47 -3.52 10.82 1.17
N THR A 48 -4.54 11.01 0.33
CA THR A 48 -5.89 11.38 0.81
C THR A 48 -6.67 10.20 1.40
N LYS A 49 -6.36 8.97 1.00
CA LYS A 49 -7.08 7.76 1.46
C LYS A 49 -6.33 6.96 2.52
N SER A 50 -5.02 7.13 2.66
CA SER A 50 -4.27 6.56 3.78
C SER A 50 -4.58 7.34 5.06
N ARG A 51 -4.88 6.63 6.15
CA ARG A 51 -5.16 7.22 7.46
C ARG A 51 -4.80 6.26 8.58
N VAL A 52 -4.46 6.81 9.74
CA VAL A 52 -4.33 6.06 10.99
C VAL A 52 -5.74 5.92 11.59
N ALA A 53 -6.42 4.81 11.31
CA ALA A 53 -7.80 4.61 11.75
C ALA A 53 -7.92 3.91 13.12
N PHE A 54 -6.94 3.10 13.51
CA PHE A 54 -6.96 2.31 14.73
C PHE A 54 -5.83 2.74 15.66
N ALA A 55 -6.14 2.86 16.96
CA ALA A 55 -5.19 3.26 18.00
C ALA A 55 -4.37 4.52 17.64
N ALA A 56 -5.01 5.53 17.04
CA ALA A 56 -4.31 6.73 16.55
C ALA A 56 -3.54 7.48 17.66
N HIS A 57 -4.01 7.42 18.91
CA HIS A 57 -3.32 7.95 20.09
C HIS A 57 -1.95 7.29 20.37
N ARG A 58 -1.61 6.19 19.67
CA ARG A 58 -0.31 5.50 19.77
C ARG A 58 0.60 5.78 18.59
N VAL A 59 0.15 6.55 17.60
CA VAL A 59 0.91 6.86 16.41
C VAL A 59 1.32 8.32 16.50
N GLU A 60 2.62 8.57 16.62
CA GLU A 60 3.15 9.92 16.71
C GLU A 60 3.06 10.64 15.36
N HIS A 61 3.52 10.02 14.29
CA HIS A 61 3.39 10.55 12.94
C HIS A 61 3.38 9.42 11.90
N PHE A 62 2.79 9.69 10.73
CA PHE A 62 2.80 8.79 9.58
C PHE A 62 3.18 9.53 8.31
N VAL A 63 4.29 9.10 7.70
CA VAL A 63 4.86 9.70 6.50
C VAL A 63 4.95 8.68 5.38
N MET A 64 4.45 9.04 4.21
CA MET A 64 4.63 8.29 2.99
C MET A 64 5.93 8.74 2.31
N LYS A 65 6.94 7.87 2.32
CA LYS A 65 8.29 8.18 1.81
C LYS A 65 8.44 7.97 0.30
N ARG A 66 7.68 7.02 -0.27
CA ARG A 66 7.84 6.66 -1.69
C ARG A 66 6.63 5.92 -2.22
N ILE A 67 6.26 6.21 -3.45
CA ILE A 67 5.27 5.43 -4.22
C ILE A 67 6.00 4.77 -5.38
N ARG A 68 5.77 3.47 -5.59
CA ARG A 68 6.46 2.66 -6.61
C ARG A 68 5.45 2.08 -7.59
N TYR A 69 5.71 2.25 -8.87
CA TYR A 69 4.91 1.75 -9.97
C TYR A 69 5.59 0.53 -10.57
N TYR A 70 4.85 -0.57 -10.64
CA TYR A 70 5.34 -1.83 -11.18
C TYR A 70 4.54 -2.23 -12.41
N GLN A 71 5.25 -2.75 -13.41
CA GLN A 71 4.66 -3.38 -14.60
C GLN A 71 5.30 -4.76 -14.76
N ASN A 72 4.49 -5.81 -14.87
CA ASN A 72 4.97 -7.20 -14.96
C ASN A 72 5.93 -7.66 -13.85
N GLY A 73 5.92 -6.98 -12.70
CA GLY A 73 6.82 -7.27 -11.58
C GLY A 73 8.05 -6.37 -11.51
N ASP A 74 8.38 -5.66 -12.59
CA ASP A 74 9.51 -4.75 -12.67
C ASP A 74 9.13 -3.34 -12.22
N LEU A 75 10.04 -2.69 -11.50
CA LEU A 75 9.89 -1.29 -11.10
C LEU A 75 10.08 -0.40 -12.33
N VAL A 76 9.03 0.29 -12.76
CA VAL A 76 9.08 1.17 -13.95
C VAL A 76 9.23 2.64 -13.58
N GLN A 77 8.69 3.05 -12.44
CA GLN A 77 8.74 4.44 -11.97
C GLN A 77 8.61 4.48 -10.45
N PHE A 78 9.14 5.53 -9.82
CA PHE A 78 8.79 5.85 -8.45
C PHE A 78 8.65 7.36 -8.26
N ASP A 79 7.87 7.73 -7.26
CA ASP A 79 7.72 9.07 -6.75
C ASP A 79 8.41 9.14 -5.37
N PRO A 80 9.50 9.91 -5.22
CA PRO A 80 10.27 10.00 -3.98
C PRO A 80 9.79 11.09 -3.02
N THR A 81 8.70 11.79 -3.32
CA THR A 81 8.27 12.92 -2.52
C THR A 81 7.69 12.43 -1.19
N ASP A 82 8.30 12.88 -0.10
CA ASP A 82 7.78 12.70 1.24
C ASP A 82 6.44 13.42 1.39
N ARG A 83 5.44 12.70 1.90
CA ARG A 83 4.11 13.27 2.15
C ARG A 83 3.66 12.94 3.55
N GLN A 84 3.42 13.98 4.35
CA GLN A 84 2.84 13.83 5.68
C GLN A 84 1.39 13.37 5.54
N VAL A 85 1.08 12.20 6.11
CA VAL A 85 -0.29 11.64 6.11
C VAL A 85 -0.95 11.86 7.46
N TYR A 86 -0.17 11.82 8.55
CA TYR A 86 -0.62 12.10 9.90
C TYR A 86 0.46 12.92 10.62
N PRO A 87 0.23 14.20 10.95
CA PRO A 87 1.23 15.06 11.59
C PRO A 87 1.47 14.65 13.06
N PRO A 88 2.62 15.06 13.64
CA PRO A 88 2.83 15.01 15.08
C PRO A 88 1.67 15.67 15.84
N GLN A 89 1.24 15.06 16.95
CA GLN A 89 0.30 15.72 17.86
C GLN A 89 1.10 16.61 18.82
N GLU A 90 0.73 17.89 18.90
CA GLU A 90 1.27 18.85 19.89
C GLU A 90 0.80 18.54 21.31
#